data_AF-A0A6N7LMN5-F1
#
_entry.id   AF-A0A6N7LMN5-F1
#
_cell.length_a   1.000
_cell.length_b   1.000
_cell.length_c   1.000
_cell.angle_alpha   90.00
_cell.angle_beta   90.00
_cell.angle_gamma   90.00
#
_symmetry.space_group_name_H-M   'P 1'
#
loop_
_entity.id
_entity.type
_entity.pdbx_description
1 polymer ?
#
loop_
_entity_poly.entity_id
_entity_poly.type
_entity_poly.pdbx_seq_one_letter_code
_entity_poly.pdbx_strand_id
1 'polypeptide(L)'
;MKQGDFHGKLSRLIARLKAKRSDRRLAFLFQPPTECMQMDWLPTMVHRLVAGRGAQRAKGGVKIIDFSEVPSDVLPLMVSLLAQVVFATSLWTESEMRHPIAILCDEAHLYIPERTQADSGDAVAVEIFERIAKEGSTGSG
;
A
#
# COMPACT_ATOMS: atom_id res chain seq x y z
N MET A 1 42.97 -18.46 -11.80
CA MET A 1 42.28 -17.40 -11.03
C MET A 1 41.40 -18.05 -9.98
N LYS A 2 41.63 -17.78 -8.69
CA LYS A 2 40.72 -18.25 -7.62
C LYS A 2 39.45 -17.41 -7.68
N GLN A 3 38.31 -18.06 -7.89
CA GLN A 3 37.00 -17.40 -7.85
C GLN A 3 36.72 -16.95 -6.41
N GLY A 4 36.33 -15.69 -6.20
CA GLY A 4 36.07 -15.14 -4.87
C GLY A 4 34.84 -15.76 -4.19
N ASP A 5 34.69 -15.53 -2.88
CA ASP A 5 33.75 -16.21 -1.97
C ASP A 5 32.24 -16.11 -2.35
N PHE A 6 31.91 -15.18 -3.26
CA PHE A 6 30.55 -14.94 -3.75
C PHE A 6 30.31 -15.43 -5.19
N HIS A 7 31.31 -16.03 -5.83
CA HIS A 7 31.16 -16.60 -7.16
C HIS A 7 30.07 -17.68 -7.16
N GLY A 8 29.14 -17.61 -8.12
CA GLY A 8 27.95 -18.47 -8.18
C GLY A 8 26.81 -18.06 -7.23
N LYS A 9 27.09 -17.54 -6.02
CA LYS A 9 26.06 -17.02 -5.10
C LYS A 9 25.41 -15.74 -5.64
N LEU A 10 26.22 -14.79 -6.11
CA LEU A 10 25.74 -13.56 -6.78
C LEU A 10 24.94 -13.89 -8.04
N SER A 11 25.45 -14.80 -8.88
CA SER A 11 24.75 -15.23 -10.11
C SER A 11 23.39 -15.85 -9.80
N ARG A 12 23.29 -16.65 -8.73
CA ARG A 12 22.03 -17.25 -8.26
C ARG A 12 21.07 -16.19 -7.71
N LEU A 13 21.56 -15.20 -6.96
CA LEU A 13 20.74 -14.09 -6.47
C LEU A 13 20.16 -13.28 -7.63
N ILE A 14 21.00 -12.90 -8.61
CA ILE A 14 20.58 -12.17 -9.80
C ILE A 14 19.54 -12.96 -10.58
N ALA A 15 19.73 -14.27 -10.77
CA ALA A 15 18.75 -15.13 -11.45
C ALA A 15 17.40 -15.15 -10.72
N ARG A 16 17.40 -15.31 -9.39
CA ARG A 16 16.17 -15.26 -8.58
C ARG A 16 15.46 -13.90 -8.66
N LEU A 17 16.22 -12.80 -8.62
CA LEU A 17 15.66 -11.46 -8.76
C LEU A 17 15.05 -11.22 -10.15
N LYS A 18 15.75 -11.64 -11.22
CA LYS A 18 15.22 -11.57 -12.58
C LYS A 18 13.93 -12.37 -12.72
N ALA A 19 13.89 -13.59 -12.18
CA ALA A 19 12.70 -14.43 -12.18
C ALA A 19 11.52 -13.77 -11.47
N LYS A 20 11.75 -13.16 -10.29
CA LYS A 20 10.71 -12.38 -9.57
C LYS A 20 10.25 -11.16 -10.35
N ARG A 21 11.16 -10.42 -10.98
CA ARG A 21 10.82 -9.24 -11.80
C ARG A 21 10.00 -9.58 -13.04
N SER A 22 10.18 -10.77 -13.61
CA SER A 22 9.43 -11.25 -14.77
C SER A 22 8.16 -12.04 -14.42
N ASP A 23 7.90 -12.30 -13.13
CA ASP A 23 6.71 -13.01 -12.69
C ASP A 23 5.48 -12.12 -12.91
N ARG A 24 4.55 -12.58 -13.76
CA ARG A 24 3.32 -11.83 -14.10
C ARG A 24 2.48 -11.51 -12.85
N ARG A 25 2.54 -12.35 -11.82
CA ARG A 25 1.83 -12.10 -10.55
C ARG A 25 2.40 -10.91 -9.79
N LEU A 26 3.66 -10.57 -10.02
CA LEU A 26 4.35 -9.44 -9.41
C LEU A 26 4.46 -8.25 -10.39
N ALA A 27 3.77 -8.31 -11.54
CA ALA A 27 3.79 -7.23 -12.53
C ALA A 27 3.28 -5.91 -11.92
N PHE A 28 2.28 -5.96 -11.03
CA PHE A 28 1.79 -4.77 -10.31
C PHE A 28 2.89 -4.05 -9.50
N LEU A 29 3.91 -4.77 -9.04
CA LEU A 29 5.02 -4.24 -8.26
C LEU A 29 6.21 -3.81 -9.14
N PHE A 30 6.53 -4.60 -10.16
CA PHE A 30 7.76 -4.43 -10.96
C PHE A 30 7.57 -3.82 -12.35
N GLN A 31 6.32 -3.64 -12.79
CA GLN A 31 5.97 -3.05 -14.08
C GLN A 31 4.96 -1.90 -13.90
N PRO A 32 5.33 -0.86 -13.14
CA PRO A 32 4.42 0.27 -12.95
C PRO A 32 4.21 1.01 -14.28
N PRO A 33 3.07 1.69 -14.45
CA PRO A 33 2.87 2.64 -15.53
C PRO A 33 3.99 3.70 -15.56
N THR A 34 4.29 4.24 -16.75
CA THR A 34 5.41 5.18 -16.93
C THR A 34 5.20 6.48 -16.14
N GLU A 35 3.94 6.84 -15.90
CA GLU A 35 3.50 7.95 -15.06
C GLU A 35 4.06 7.83 -13.64
N CYS A 36 4.25 6.63 -13.09
CA CYS A 36 4.81 6.43 -11.76
C CYS A 36 6.28 6.88 -11.65
N MET A 37 6.96 7.09 -12.78
CA MET A 37 8.33 7.62 -12.82
C MET A 37 8.38 9.14 -12.83
N GLN A 38 7.22 9.82 -12.86
CA GLN A 38 7.14 11.27 -12.80
C GLN A 38 7.25 11.76 -11.35
N MET A 39 7.98 12.86 -11.14
CA MET A 39 8.26 13.39 -9.79
C MET A 39 6.99 13.80 -9.04
N ASP A 40 5.98 14.29 -9.76
CA ASP A 40 4.70 14.75 -9.25
C ASP A 40 3.65 13.63 -9.09
N TRP A 41 3.99 12.40 -9.50
CA TRP A 41 3.05 11.28 -9.46
C TRP A 41 2.58 10.98 -8.04
N LEU A 42 3.50 10.83 -7.09
CA LEU A 42 3.16 10.46 -5.72
C LEU A 42 2.33 11.56 -5.02
N PRO A 43 2.73 12.85 -5.04
CA PRO A 43 1.88 13.93 -4.54
C PRO A 43 0.49 13.96 -5.18
N THR A 44 0.42 13.76 -6.50
CA THR A 44 -0.85 13.76 -7.24
C THR A 44 -1.73 12.57 -6.84
N MET A 45 -1.15 11.37 -6.69
CA MET A 45 -1.84 10.17 -6.25
C MET A 45 -2.40 10.34 -4.84
N VAL A 46 -1.57 10.81 -3.90
CA VAL A 46 -1.98 11.05 -2.52
C VAL A 46 -3.08 12.10 -2.47
N HIS A 47 -2.94 13.22 -3.19
CA HIS A 47 -3.99 14.25 -3.27
C HIS A 47 -5.30 13.69 -3.82
N ARG A 48 -5.26 12.84 -4.85
CA ARG A 48 -6.45 12.15 -5.39
C ARG A 48 -7.12 11.25 -4.35
N LEU A 49 -6.32 10.56 -3.55
CA LEU A 49 -6.77 9.63 -2.54
C LEU A 49 -7.44 10.35 -1.35
N VAL A 50 -6.76 11.34 -0.77
CA VAL A 50 -7.21 11.96 0.50
C VAL A 50 -8.08 13.19 0.33
N ALA A 51 -7.93 13.95 -0.76
CA ALA A 51 -8.57 15.26 -0.83
C ALA A 51 -10.10 15.14 -1.02
N GLY A 52 -10.81 16.08 -0.40
CA GLY A 52 -12.26 16.20 -0.48
C GLY A 52 -12.74 16.75 -1.82
N ARG A 53 -14.07 16.77 -2.02
CA ARG A 53 -14.71 17.29 -3.24
C ARG A 53 -14.31 18.73 -3.57
N GLY A 54 -14.20 19.59 -2.56
CA GLY A 54 -13.83 21.01 -2.73
C GLY A 54 -12.42 21.21 -3.30
N ALA A 55 -11.48 20.36 -2.91
CA ALA A 55 -10.09 20.40 -3.37
C ALA A 55 -9.86 19.68 -4.72
N GLN A 56 -10.90 19.09 -5.31
CA GLN A 56 -10.80 18.28 -6.53
C GLN A 56 -11.87 18.64 -7.56
N ARG A 57 -12.00 19.89 -8.05
CA ARG A 57 -12.88 20.32 -9.17
C ARG A 57 -14.18 19.49 -9.34
N ALA A 58 -14.92 19.26 -8.26
CA ALA A 58 -16.13 18.42 -8.20
C ALA A 58 -16.00 16.90 -8.50
N LYS A 59 -14.79 16.36 -8.69
CA LYS A 59 -14.48 14.92 -8.85
C LYS A 59 -14.09 14.21 -7.54
N GLY A 60 -13.98 14.94 -6.43
CA GLY A 60 -13.73 14.33 -5.11
C GLY A 60 -14.99 13.84 -4.40
N GLY A 61 -14.80 12.95 -3.43
CA GLY A 61 -15.87 12.29 -2.69
C GLY A 61 -15.53 10.83 -2.48
N VAL A 62 -16.34 9.94 -3.07
CA VAL A 62 -16.15 8.48 -3.06
C VAL A 62 -15.06 8.10 -4.05
N LYS A 63 -14.06 7.33 -3.58
CA LYS A 63 -13.01 6.75 -4.41
C LYS A 63 -13.13 5.24 -4.33
N ILE A 64 -13.19 4.58 -5.48
CA ILE A 64 -13.20 3.13 -5.58
C ILE A 64 -11.77 2.70 -5.90
N ILE A 65 -11.23 1.80 -5.09
CA ILE A 65 -9.89 1.23 -5.26
C ILE A 65 -10.09 -0.23 -5.58
N ASP A 66 -9.73 -0.60 -6.79
CA ASP A 66 -9.91 -1.95 -7.31
C ASP A 66 -8.64 -2.77 -7.07
N PHE A 67 -8.77 -3.82 -6.26
CA PHE A 67 -7.70 -4.77 -5.97
C PHE A 67 -7.92 -6.13 -6.65
N SER A 68 -8.84 -6.24 -7.62
CA SER A 68 -9.17 -7.50 -8.30
C SER A 68 -7.99 -8.18 -9.01
N GLU A 69 -7.01 -7.41 -9.47
CA GLU A 69 -5.78 -7.94 -10.09
C GLU A 69 -4.64 -8.21 -9.09
N VAL A 70 -4.83 -7.87 -7.81
CA VAL A 70 -3.83 -8.09 -6.76
C VAL A 70 -3.92 -9.54 -6.26
N PRO A 71 -2.81 -10.30 -6.27
CA PRO A 71 -2.82 -11.65 -5.72
C PRO A 71 -3.17 -11.66 -4.22
N SER A 72 -3.93 -12.68 -3.79
CA SER A 72 -4.45 -12.75 -2.41
C SER A 72 -3.37 -12.80 -1.33
N ASP A 73 -2.19 -13.36 -1.63
CA ASP A 73 -1.06 -13.47 -0.71
C ASP A 73 -0.34 -12.14 -0.44
N VAL A 74 -0.60 -11.11 -1.25
CA VAL A 74 -0.07 -9.75 -1.07
C VAL A 74 -1.15 -8.71 -0.83
N LEU A 75 -2.43 -9.10 -0.92
CA LEU A 75 -3.57 -8.23 -0.68
C LEU A 75 -3.56 -7.59 0.72
N PRO A 76 -3.32 -8.33 1.83
CA PRO A 76 -3.23 -7.72 3.17
C PRO A 76 -2.21 -6.58 3.22
N LEU A 77 -1.01 -6.79 2.67
CA LEU A 77 0.04 -5.79 2.61
C LEU A 77 -0.39 -4.54 1.81
N MET A 78 -1.05 -4.73 0.67
CA MET A 78 -1.49 -3.63 -0.20
C MET A 78 -2.56 -2.77 0.47
N VAL A 79 -3.56 -3.39 1.10
CA VAL A 79 -4.62 -2.64 1.80
C VAL A 79 -4.04 -1.93 3.03
N SER A 80 -3.14 -2.57 3.80
CA SER A 80 -2.47 -1.92 4.93
C SER A 80 -1.62 -0.73 4.51
N LEU A 81 -0.86 -0.84 3.41
CA LEU A 81 -0.06 0.26 2.89
C LEU A 81 -0.96 1.44 2.47
N LEU A 82 -2.05 1.17 1.77
CA LEU A 82 -3.03 2.18 1.39
C LEU A 82 -3.60 2.89 2.63
N ALA A 83 -4.07 2.12 3.61
CA ALA A 83 -4.63 2.65 4.85
C ALA A 83 -3.59 3.50 5.60
N GLN A 84 -2.34 3.05 5.65
CA GLN A 84 -1.23 3.79 6.25
C GLN A 84 -0.95 5.10 5.53
N VAL A 85 -0.94 5.12 4.19
CA VAL A 85 -0.75 6.36 3.40
C VAL A 85 -1.88 7.35 3.67
N VAL A 86 -3.13 6.89 3.69
CA VAL A 86 -4.30 7.74 4.02
C VAL A 86 -4.19 8.31 5.43
N PHE A 87 -3.88 7.46 6.40
CA PHE A 87 -3.80 7.83 7.81
C PHE A 87 -2.65 8.82 8.06
N ALA A 88 -1.44 8.50 7.58
CA ALA A 88 -0.27 9.36 7.74
C ALA A 88 -0.52 10.73 7.10
N THR A 89 -1.08 10.77 5.88
CA THR A 89 -1.38 12.05 5.22
C THR A 89 -2.38 12.86 6.04
N SER A 90 -3.42 12.23 6.58
CA SER A 90 -4.41 12.90 7.42
C SER A 90 -3.81 13.45 8.71
N LEU A 91 -2.89 12.70 9.34
CA LEU A 91 -2.20 13.08 10.57
C LEU A 91 -1.33 14.33 10.37
N TRP A 92 -0.60 14.41 9.25
CA TRP A 92 0.27 15.55 8.92
C TRP A 92 -0.47 16.73 8.29
N THR A 93 -1.74 16.57 7.90
CA THR A 93 -2.55 17.67 7.37
C THR A 93 -2.97 18.59 8.52
N GLU A 94 -2.88 19.91 8.31
CA GLU A 94 -3.37 20.91 9.26
C GLU A 94 -4.87 20.74 9.53
N SER A 95 -5.31 20.95 10.78
CA SER A 95 -6.69 20.69 11.19
C SER A 95 -7.73 21.41 10.32
N GLU A 96 -7.44 22.62 9.86
CA GLU A 96 -8.34 23.43 9.00
C GLU A 96 -8.47 22.87 7.57
N MET A 97 -7.47 22.12 7.12
CA MET A 97 -7.41 21.51 5.80
C MET A 97 -7.77 20.01 5.84
N ARG A 98 -8.00 19.44 7.03
CA ARG A 98 -8.39 18.04 7.19
C ARG A 98 -9.83 17.83 6.75
N HIS A 99 -10.03 16.73 6.07
CA HIS A 99 -11.34 16.24 5.66
C HIS A 99 -11.54 14.87 6.28
N PRO A 100 -12.69 14.57 6.91
CA PRO A 100 -12.95 13.23 7.43
C PRO A 100 -12.92 12.20 6.30
N ILE A 101 -12.20 11.09 6.52
CA ILE A 101 -12.09 9.98 5.56
C ILE A 101 -12.64 8.72 6.23
N ALA A 102 -13.61 8.08 5.58
CA ALA A 102 -14.06 6.74 5.92
C ALA A 102 -13.48 5.75 4.92
N ILE A 103 -12.84 4.69 5.41
CA ILE A 103 -12.37 3.57 4.60
C ILE A 103 -13.37 2.42 4.80
N LEU A 104 -14.06 2.04 3.71
CA LEU A 104 -14.89 0.86 3.67
C LEU A 104 -14.15 -0.19 2.86
N CYS A 105 -13.85 -1.31 3.50
CA CYS A 105 -13.18 -2.41 2.85
C CYS A 105 -14.19 -3.55 2.66
N ASP A 106 -14.47 -3.92 1.41
CA ASP A 106 -15.33 -5.05 1.05
C ASP A 106 -14.54 -6.37 1.12
N GLU A 107 -15.15 -7.44 1.61
CA GLU A 107 -14.49 -8.73 1.89
C GLU A 107 -13.34 -8.66 2.91
N ALA A 108 -13.57 -7.99 4.05
CA ALA A 108 -12.59 -7.78 5.13
C ALA A 108 -11.86 -9.03 5.61
N HIS A 109 -12.52 -10.19 5.50
CA HIS A 109 -11.95 -11.47 5.85
C HIS A 109 -10.76 -11.89 4.97
N LEU A 110 -10.57 -11.30 3.79
CA LEU A 110 -9.47 -11.61 2.86
C LEU A 110 -8.17 -10.85 3.17
N TYR A 111 -8.23 -9.72 3.90
CA TYR A 111 -7.06 -8.87 4.15
C TYR A 111 -6.92 -8.39 5.59
N ILE A 112 -7.80 -8.82 6.50
CA ILE A 112 -7.61 -8.69 7.95
C ILE A 112 -7.38 -10.11 8.50
N PRO A 113 -6.12 -10.58 8.55
CA PRO A 113 -5.81 -11.89 9.10
C PRO A 113 -6.21 -11.98 10.57
N GLU A 114 -6.77 -13.11 11.00
CA GLU A 114 -6.84 -13.42 12.43
C GLU A 114 -5.41 -13.57 12.97
N ARG A 115 -5.09 -12.90 14.09
CA ARG A 115 -3.75 -12.91 14.72
C ARG A 115 -3.14 -14.31 14.87
N THR A 116 -3.98 -15.33 15.02
CA THR A 116 -3.60 -16.74 15.23
C THR A 116 -3.17 -17.46 13.96
N GLN A 117 -3.40 -16.90 12.77
CA GLN A 117 -3.08 -17.50 11.46
C GLN A 117 -2.11 -16.64 10.62
N ALA A 118 -1.63 -15.51 11.13
CA ALA A 118 -0.78 -14.59 10.38
C ALA A 118 0.67 -15.09 10.26
N ASP A 119 1.13 -15.33 9.03
CA ASP A 119 2.57 -15.45 8.75
C ASP A 119 3.28 -14.09 8.97
N SER A 120 4.62 -14.08 8.99
CA SER A 120 5.40 -12.86 9.31
C SER A 120 5.06 -11.61 8.48
N GLY A 121 4.62 -11.77 7.22
CA GLY A 121 4.18 -10.66 6.37
C GLY A 121 2.78 -10.14 6.73
N ASP A 122 1.87 -11.04 7.11
CA ASP A 122 0.51 -10.74 7.51
C ASP A 122 0.44 -10.07 8.89
N ALA A 123 1.39 -10.39 9.78
CA ALA A 123 1.48 -9.79 11.11
C ALA A 123 1.66 -8.26 11.05
N VAL A 124 2.46 -7.76 10.09
CA VAL A 124 2.67 -6.32 9.88
C VAL A 124 1.39 -5.64 9.42
N ALA A 125 0.65 -6.28 8.53
CA ALA A 125 -0.63 -5.77 8.04
C ALA A 125 -1.66 -5.62 9.18
N VAL A 126 -1.77 -6.65 10.04
CA VAL A 126 -2.65 -6.64 11.22
C VAL A 126 -2.28 -5.52 12.19
N GLU A 127 -0.99 -5.37 12.51
CA GLU A 127 -0.52 -4.31 13.42
C GLU A 127 -0.88 -2.91 12.92
N ILE A 128 -0.73 -2.66 11.62
CA ILE A 128 -1.09 -1.39 10.99
C ILE A 128 -2.59 -1.13 11.14
N PHE A 129 -3.45 -2.11 10.83
CA PHE A 129 -4.90 -1.94 10.94
C PHE A 129 -5.35 -1.71 12.38
N GLU A 130 -4.81 -2.44 13.34
CA GLU A 130 -5.12 -2.23 14.75
C GLU A 130 -4.70 -0.85 15.24
N ARG A 131 -3.51 -0.39 14.83
CA ARG A 131 -3.04 0.96 15.16
C ARG A 131 -3.97 2.02 14.59
N ILE A 132 -4.32 1.91 13.30
CA ILE A 132 -5.24 2.84 12.64
C ILE A 132 -6.62 2.83 13.30
N ALA A 133 -7.14 1.66 13.68
CA ALA A 133 -8.43 1.55 14.38
C ALA A 133 -8.41 2.22 15.77
N LYS A 134 -7.30 2.09 16.51
CA LYS A 134 -7.12 2.73 17.83
C LYS A 134 -6.92 4.24 17.72
N GLU A 135 -6.00 4.69 16.86
CA GLU A 135 -5.64 6.09 16.74
C GLU A 135 -6.70 6.90 15.97
N GLY A 136 -7.33 6.29 14.96
CA GLY A 136 -8.40 6.90 14.17
C GLY A 136 -9.67 7.21 14.98
N SER A 137 -9.94 6.44 16.05
CA SER A 137 -11.05 6.73 16.97
C SER A 137 -10.74 7.84 17.99
N THR A 138 -9.45 8.16 18.18
CA THR A 138 -8.99 9.14 19.18
C THR A 138 -8.81 10.55 18.59
N GLY A 139 -8.61 10.68 17.27
CA GLY A 139 -8.27 11.94 16.59
C GLY A 139 -9.40 12.97 16.40
N SER A 140 -10.48 12.92 17.18
CA SER A 140 -11.62 13.85 17.11
C SER A 140 -11.70 14.82 18.32
N GLY A 141 -10.55 15.32 18.78
CA GLY A 141 -10.43 16.33 19.84
C GLY A 141 -9.93 17.67 19.32
#